data_AF-A0A559LJU7-F1
#
_entry.id   AF-A0A559LJU7-F1
#
_cell.length_a   1.000
_cell.length_b   1.000
_cell.length_c   1.000
_cell.angle_alpha   90.00
_cell.angle_beta   90.00
_cell.angle_gamma   90.00
#
_symmetry.space_group_name_H-M   'P 1'
#
loop_
_entity.id
_entity.type
_entity.pdbx_description
1 polymer ?
#
loop_
_entity_poly.entity_id
_entity_poly.type
_entity_poly.pdbx_seq_one_letter_code
_entity_poly.pdbx_strand_id
1 'polypeptide(L)'
;MDTNQTPAVSQAASTESDREEWLGAMAEHAKYEAFRNRIRNFLLNLDTMRESLQINSRIAGPDTELGKAMVVLSDEMFDKTRKMDKGVTVLNKIYAEVDLRKPLIEAHLELGAGSAVGSLAETQVALDHLKQFRIGNTLLKRMWDSLLACSRRGHLYLRMARSQVP
;
A
#
# COMPACT_ATOMS: atom_id res chain seq x y z
N MET A 1 -25.46 -29.04 -36.70
CA MET A 1 -24.13 -28.62 -36.22
C MET A 1 -24.31 -27.19 -35.71
N ASP A 2 -24.57 -27.04 -34.42
CA ASP A 2 -24.72 -25.72 -33.79
C ASP A 2 -23.33 -25.12 -33.59
N THR A 3 -23.02 -24.09 -34.36
CA THR A 3 -21.88 -23.21 -34.10
C THR A 3 -22.22 -22.36 -32.88
N ASN A 4 -21.76 -22.80 -31.71
CA ASN A 4 -21.68 -21.98 -30.49
C ASN A 4 -20.75 -20.78 -30.75
N GLN A 5 -21.27 -19.74 -31.38
CA GLN A 5 -20.68 -18.41 -31.39
C GLN A 5 -21.03 -17.74 -30.05
N THR A 6 -20.18 -17.91 -29.05
CA THR A 6 -20.15 -16.94 -27.94
C THR A 6 -19.63 -15.62 -28.54
N PRO A 7 -20.44 -14.56 -28.60
CA PRO A 7 -20.26 -13.53 -29.61
C PRO A 7 -19.23 -12.48 -29.19
N ALA A 8 -18.60 -11.83 -30.18
CA ALA A 8 -17.62 -10.73 -30.05
C ALA A 8 -18.00 -9.61 -29.05
N VAL A 9 -19.28 -9.52 -28.67
CA VAL A 9 -19.80 -8.64 -27.60
C VAL A 9 -19.19 -8.97 -26.23
N SER A 10 -19.01 -10.25 -25.88
CA SER A 10 -18.42 -10.66 -24.60
C SER A 10 -16.93 -10.38 -24.52
N GLN A 11 -16.21 -10.48 -25.65
CA GLN A 11 -14.79 -10.10 -25.74
C GLN A 11 -14.62 -8.57 -25.71
N ALA A 12 -15.46 -7.82 -26.43
CA ALA A 12 -15.41 -6.36 -26.38
C ALA A 12 -15.70 -5.80 -24.97
N ALA A 13 -16.67 -6.40 -24.25
CA ALA A 13 -16.98 -6.03 -22.88
C ALA A 13 -15.86 -6.39 -21.89
N SER A 14 -15.16 -7.51 -22.08
CA SER A 14 -14.02 -7.86 -21.23
C SER A 14 -12.83 -6.93 -21.46
N THR A 15 -12.53 -6.60 -22.72
CA THR A 15 -11.44 -5.68 -23.07
C THR A 15 -11.68 -4.26 -22.55
N GLU A 16 -12.94 -3.79 -22.50
CA GLU A 16 -13.26 -2.48 -21.91
C GLU A 16 -13.06 -2.49 -20.38
N SER A 17 -13.50 -3.54 -19.70
CA SER A 17 -13.23 -3.72 -18.26
C SER A 17 -11.74 -3.81 -17.95
N ASP A 18 -10.97 -4.53 -18.77
CA ASP A 18 -9.51 -4.64 -18.63
C ASP A 18 -8.84 -3.28 -18.84
N ARG A 19 -9.36 -2.47 -19.78
CA ARG A 19 -8.88 -1.11 -20.06
C ARG A 19 -9.13 -0.16 -18.89
N GLU A 20 -10.29 -0.21 -18.26
CA GLU A 20 -10.56 0.59 -17.06
C GLU A 20 -9.64 0.19 -15.89
N GLU A 21 -9.46 -1.12 -15.66
CA GLU A 21 -8.56 -1.62 -14.61
C GLU A 21 -7.11 -1.20 -14.88
N TRP A 22 -6.66 -1.29 -16.13
CA TRP A 22 -5.36 -0.81 -16.57
C TRP A 22 -5.15 0.67 -16.29
N LEU A 23 -6.07 1.53 -16.73
CA LEU A 23 -5.97 2.98 -16.54
C LEU A 23 -5.92 3.33 -15.05
N GLY A 24 -6.77 2.69 -14.24
CA GLY A 24 -6.79 2.88 -12.79
C GLY A 24 -5.50 2.43 -12.11
N ALA A 25 -5.02 1.23 -12.44
CA ALA A 25 -3.81 0.66 -11.87
C ALA A 25 -2.56 1.45 -12.28
N MET A 26 -2.42 1.86 -13.54
CA MET A 26 -1.27 2.63 -14.02
C MET A 26 -1.22 4.05 -13.44
N ALA A 27 -2.37 4.69 -13.23
CA ALA A 27 -2.44 5.98 -12.55
C ALA A 27 -1.94 5.90 -11.10
N GLU A 28 -2.22 4.79 -10.42
CA GLU A 28 -1.71 4.51 -9.07
C GLU A 28 -0.23 4.09 -9.09
N HIS A 29 0.18 3.32 -10.09
CA HIS A 29 1.55 2.88 -10.31
C HIS A 29 2.50 4.06 -10.45
N ALA A 30 2.15 5.04 -11.28
CA ALA A 30 2.93 6.26 -11.48
C ALA A 30 3.14 7.08 -10.19
N LYS A 31 2.21 6.98 -9.22
CA LYS A 31 2.28 7.69 -7.94
C LYS A 31 2.98 6.87 -6.84
N TYR A 32 3.07 5.56 -7.03
CA TYR A 32 3.52 4.64 -5.99
C TYR A 32 4.98 4.85 -5.62
N GLU A 33 5.85 5.18 -6.56
CA GLU A 33 7.26 5.45 -6.25
C GLU A 33 7.45 6.67 -5.33
N ALA A 34 6.69 7.74 -5.55
CA ALA A 34 6.72 8.88 -4.63
C ALA A 34 6.15 8.48 -3.25
N PHE A 35 5.08 7.69 -3.23
CA PHE A 35 4.45 7.23 -2.00
C PHE A 35 5.36 6.29 -1.18
N ARG A 36 6.00 5.30 -1.80
CA ARG A 36 6.92 4.35 -1.12
C ARG A 36 8.09 5.08 -0.47
N ASN A 37 8.62 6.12 -1.12
CA ASN A 37 9.71 6.93 -0.58
C ASN A 37 9.24 7.76 0.63
N ARG A 38 8.02 8.32 0.59
CA ARG A 38 7.43 9.00 1.74
C ARG A 38 7.21 8.05 2.92
N ILE A 39 6.74 6.82 2.66
CA ILE A 39 6.58 5.79 3.70
C ILE A 39 7.92 5.54 4.39
N ARG A 40 8.98 5.23 3.63
CA ARG A 40 10.30 4.93 4.20
C ARG A 40 10.80 6.04 5.15
N ASN A 41 10.75 7.29 4.71
CA ASN A 41 11.19 8.42 5.53
C ASN A 41 10.34 8.60 6.79
N PHE A 42 9.04 8.39 6.67
CA PHE A 42 8.13 8.52 7.79
C PHE A 42 8.30 7.40 8.83
N LEU A 43 8.54 6.16 8.40
CA LEU A 43 8.79 5.05 9.32
C LEU A 43 10.04 5.28 10.16
N LEU A 44 11.12 5.81 9.56
CA LEU A 44 12.33 6.21 10.29
C LEU A 44 12.02 7.27 11.37
N ASN A 45 11.18 8.25 11.06
CA ASN A 45 10.77 9.27 12.03
C ASN A 45 9.86 8.73 13.14
N LEU A 46 9.05 7.71 12.83
CA LEU A 46 8.19 7.05 13.80
C LEU A 46 8.99 6.26 14.83
N ASP A 47 10.11 5.64 14.45
CA ASP A 47 10.97 4.95 15.40
C ASP A 47 11.56 5.91 16.45
N THR A 48 12.04 7.09 16.02
CA THR A 48 12.49 8.15 16.92
C THR A 48 11.37 8.63 17.86
N MET A 49 10.15 8.78 17.33
CA MET A 49 8.99 9.18 18.14
C MET A 49 8.64 8.11 19.16
N ARG A 50 8.66 6.83 18.76
CA ARG A 50 8.41 5.68 19.61
C ARG A 50 9.38 5.63 20.79
N GLU A 51 10.67 5.82 20.53
CA GLU A 51 11.70 5.91 21.57
C GLU A 51 11.46 7.09 22.51
N SER A 52 11.11 8.25 21.94
CA SER A 52 10.76 9.42 22.73
C SER A 52 9.57 9.16 23.67
N LEU A 53 8.55 8.44 23.22
CA LEU A 53 7.40 8.06 24.05
C LEU A 53 7.81 7.15 25.21
N GLN A 54 8.70 6.17 24.98
CA GLN A 54 9.19 5.29 26.06
C GLN A 54 10.00 6.06 27.11
N ILE A 55 10.86 6.99 26.67
CA ILE A 55 11.65 7.82 27.57
C ILE A 55 10.74 8.73 28.40
N ASN A 56 9.80 9.44 27.73
CA ASN A 56 8.92 10.38 28.41
C ASN A 56 7.90 9.67 29.32
N SER A 57 7.52 8.44 29.01
CA SER A 57 6.71 7.62 29.92
C SER A 57 7.41 7.40 31.26
N ARG A 58 8.71 7.10 31.24
CA ARG A 58 9.51 6.91 32.46
C ARG A 58 9.63 8.19 33.27
N ILE A 59 9.76 9.34 32.59
CA ILE A 59 9.86 10.66 33.23
C ILE A 59 8.52 11.06 33.86
N ALA A 60 7.40 10.88 33.14
CA ALA A 60 6.06 11.16 33.64
C ALA A 60 5.63 10.23 34.79
N GLY A 61 6.34 9.11 34.96
CA GLY A 61 5.99 8.02 35.87
C GLY A 61 5.25 6.92 35.12
N PRO A 62 5.80 5.70 35.04
CA PRO A 62 5.22 4.62 34.24
C PRO A 62 3.84 4.15 34.74
N ASP A 63 3.53 4.37 36.02
CA ASP A 63 2.25 4.03 36.62
C ASP A 63 1.17 5.10 36.45
N THR A 64 1.53 6.27 35.93
CA THR A 64 0.56 7.34 35.61
C THR A 64 -0.21 6.99 34.35
N GLU A 65 -1.43 7.52 34.23
CA GLU A 65 -2.25 7.31 33.03
C GLU A 65 -1.57 7.83 31.76
N LEU A 66 -0.84 8.95 31.85
CA LEU A 66 -0.04 9.46 30.74
C LEU A 66 1.13 8.52 30.39
N GLY A 67 1.87 8.06 31.40
CA GLY A 67 2.97 7.13 31.23
C GLY A 67 2.54 5.82 30.57
N LYS A 68 1.44 5.22 31.02
CA LYS A 68 0.84 4.01 30.41
C LYS A 68 0.39 4.27 28.99
N ALA A 69 -0.30 5.39 28.73
CA ALA A 69 -0.79 5.73 27.39
C ALA A 69 0.36 5.91 26.37
N MET A 70 1.50 6.47 26.80
CA MET A 70 2.69 6.59 25.98
C MET A 70 3.32 5.22 25.63
N VAL A 71 3.38 4.29 26.58
CA VAL A 71 3.87 2.91 26.33
C VAL A 71 2.96 2.19 25.36
N VAL A 72 1.65 2.20 25.61
CA VAL A 72 0.67 1.56 24.73
C VAL A 72 0.75 2.10 23.31
N LEU A 73 0.89 3.43 23.15
CA LEU A 73 1.03 4.02 21.83
C LEU A 73 2.37 3.66 21.16
N SER A 74 3.44 3.56 21.94
CA SER A 74 4.76 3.13 21.47
C SER A 74 4.71 1.70 20.89
N ASP A 75 4.07 0.78 21.60
CA ASP A 75 3.88 -0.60 21.16
C ASP A 75 2.96 -0.68 19.94
N GLU A 76 1.86 0.09 19.94
CA GLU A 76 0.95 0.21 18.80
C GLU A 76 1.67 0.70 17.53
N MET A 77 2.55 1.71 17.66
CA MET A 77 3.38 2.19 16.56
C MET A 77 4.33 1.11 16.05
N PHE A 78 5.01 0.39 16.94
CA PHE A 78 5.93 -0.68 16.57
C PHE A 78 5.25 -1.77 15.74
N ASP A 79 4.11 -2.27 16.20
CA ASP A 79 3.35 -3.31 15.51
C ASP A 79 2.87 -2.86 14.13
N LYS A 80 2.38 -1.61 14.03
CA LYS A 80 1.90 -1.06 12.76
C LYS A 80 3.05 -0.78 11.79
N THR A 81 4.19 -0.28 12.27
CA THR A 81 5.41 -0.08 11.45
C THR A 81 5.86 -1.41 10.86
N ARG A 82 5.97 -2.46 11.69
CA ARG A 82 6.35 -3.80 11.22
C ARG A 82 5.38 -4.38 10.19
N LYS A 83 4.07 -4.15 10.36
CA LYS A 83 3.07 -4.54 9.36
C LYS A 83 3.25 -3.74 8.07
N MET A 84 3.49 -2.43 8.16
CA MET A 84 3.71 -1.56 7.00
C MET A 84 4.94 -2.00 6.21
N ASP A 85 6.08 -2.28 6.87
CA ASP A 85 7.30 -2.77 6.19
C ASP A 85 7.07 -4.06 5.41
N LYS A 86 6.34 -5.00 6.00
CA LYS A 86 5.94 -6.24 5.31
C LYS A 86 5.05 -5.94 4.11
N GLY A 87 4.06 -5.07 4.27
CA GLY A 87 3.15 -4.67 3.20
C GLY A 87 3.90 -4.01 2.03
N VAL A 88 4.81 -3.07 2.33
CA VAL A 88 5.65 -2.40 1.33
C VAL A 88 6.52 -3.43 0.60
N THR A 89 7.12 -4.37 1.32
CA THR A 89 7.94 -5.43 0.72
C THR A 89 7.14 -6.28 -0.26
N VAL A 90 5.94 -6.71 0.13
CA VAL A 90 5.06 -7.51 -0.73
C VAL A 90 4.64 -6.71 -1.96
N LEU A 91 4.19 -5.46 -1.77
CA LEU A 91 3.71 -4.65 -2.87
C LEU A 91 4.84 -4.24 -3.83
N ASN A 92 6.07 -4.06 -3.36
CA ASN A 92 7.22 -3.79 -4.23
C ASN A 92 7.50 -4.95 -5.20
N LYS A 93 7.29 -6.20 -4.77
CA LYS A 93 7.42 -7.36 -5.66
C LYS A 93 6.34 -7.33 -6.75
N ILE A 94 5.10 -7.06 -6.37
CA ILE A 94 3.97 -6.97 -7.31
C ILE A 94 4.19 -5.78 -8.28
N TYR A 95 4.65 -4.64 -7.79
CA TYR A 95 5.00 -3.47 -8.59
C TYR A 95 6.04 -3.82 -9.67
N ALA A 96 7.10 -4.54 -9.30
CA ALA A 96 8.12 -4.98 -10.26
C ALA A 96 7.57 -5.98 -11.30
N GLU A 97 6.67 -6.89 -10.90
CA GLU A 97 5.98 -7.79 -11.82
C GLU A 97 5.06 -7.04 -12.79
N VAL A 98 4.37 -6.00 -12.33
CA VAL A 98 3.55 -5.13 -13.18
C VAL A 98 4.42 -4.42 -14.22
N ASP A 99 5.55 -3.84 -13.81
CA ASP A 99 6.49 -3.19 -14.74
C ASP A 99 7.02 -4.17 -15.81
N LEU A 100 7.38 -5.40 -15.41
CA LEU A 100 7.88 -6.43 -16.32
C LEU A 100 6.82 -6.86 -17.35
N ARG A 101 5.56 -6.99 -16.91
CA ARG A 101 4.46 -7.53 -17.72
C ARG A 101 3.67 -6.46 -18.45
N LYS A 102 3.97 -5.19 -18.20
CA LYS A 102 3.33 -4.02 -18.79
C LYS A 102 3.15 -4.13 -20.33
N PRO A 103 4.16 -4.54 -21.13
CA PRO A 103 4.00 -4.64 -22.58
C PRO A 103 2.99 -5.69 -23.04
N LEU A 104 2.80 -6.77 -22.26
CA LEU A 104 1.81 -7.82 -22.57
C LEU A 104 0.39 -7.28 -22.46
N ILE A 105 0.13 -6.47 -21.42
CA ILE A 105 -1.18 -5.86 -21.21
C ILE A 105 -1.45 -4.79 -22.26
N GLU A 106 -0.47 -3.94 -22.57
CA GLU A 106 -0.60 -2.94 -23.65
C GLU A 106 -0.95 -3.60 -24.98
N ALA A 107 -0.26 -4.68 -25.35
CA ALA A 107 -0.53 -5.41 -26.57
C ALA A 107 -1.94 -6.04 -26.60
N HIS A 108 -2.43 -6.61 -25.48
CA HIS A 108 -3.80 -7.13 -25.35
C HIS A 108 -4.86 -6.04 -25.52
N LEU A 109 -4.62 -4.85 -24.95
CA LEU A 109 -5.54 -3.72 -25.01
C LEU A 109 -5.55 -3.00 -26.37
N GLU A 110 -4.45 -3.02 -27.12
CA GLU A 110 -4.31 -2.39 -28.44
C GLU A 110 -4.75 -3.29 -29.59
N LEU A 111 -4.36 -4.57 -29.59
CA LEU A 111 -4.58 -5.49 -30.70
C LEU A 111 -5.80 -6.40 -30.51
N GLY A 112 -6.44 -6.35 -29.34
CA GLY A 112 -7.35 -7.40 -28.89
C GLY A 112 -6.59 -8.72 -28.64
N ALA A 113 -7.29 -9.74 -28.15
CA ALA A 113 -6.73 -11.05 -27.74
C ALA A 113 -5.97 -11.84 -28.85
N GLY A 114 -5.74 -11.26 -30.02
CA GLY A 114 -4.98 -11.82 -31.15
C GLY A 114 -3.55 -11.29 -31.30
N SER A 115 -3.02 -10.54 -30.33
CA SER A 115 -1.62 -10.12 -30.30
C SER A 115 -0.65 -11.31 -30.33
N ALA A 116 0.38 -11.27 -31.18
CA ALA A 116 1.49 -12.23 -31.19
C ALA A 116 2.44 -12.11 -29.98
N VAL A 117 2.15 -11.19 -29.06
CA VAL A 117 2.95 -10.89 -27.87
C VAL A 117 2.28 -11.55 -26.65
N GLY A 118 2.62 -12.81 -26.41
CA GLY A 118 2.19 -13.58 -25.24
C GLY A 118 0.92 -14.41 -25.44
N SER A 119 0.81 -15.48 -24.67
CA SER A 119 -0.38 -16.32 -24.60
C SER A 119 -1.49 -15.68 -23.75
N LEU A 120 -2.75 -16.08 -23.99
CA LEU A 120 -3.90 -15.65 -23.18
C LEU A 120 -3.68 -15.90 -21.67
N ALA A 121 -2.99 -17.00 -21.33
CA ALA A 121 -2.65 -17.31 -19.94
C ALA A 121 -1.68 -16.31 -19.33
N GLU A 122 -0.66 -15.86 -20.09
CA GLU A 122 0.30 -14.85 -19.63
C GLU A 122 -0.35 -13.48 -19.45
N THR A 123 -1.26 -13.11 -20.35
CA THR A 123 -2.07 -11.90 -20.24
C THR A 123 -2.96 -11.93 -18.99
N GLN A 124 -3.61 -13.07 -18.70
CA GLN A 124 -4.42 -13.20 -17.49
C GLN A 124 -3.59 -13.03 -16.21
N VAL A 125 -2.41 -13.64 -16.15
CA VAL A 125 -1.49 -13.47 -15.02
C VAL A 125 -1.06 -12.01 -14.87
N ALA A 126 -0.82 -11.31 -15.97
CA ALA A 126 -0.46 -9.90 -15.95
C ALA A 126 -1.61 -9.00 -15.42
N LEU A 127 -2.85 -9.27 -15.85
CA LEU A 127 -4.05 -8.59 -15.33
C LEU A 127 -4.27 -8.88 -13.84
N ASP A 128 -4.04 -10.12 -13.40
CA ASP A 128 -4.13 -10.48 -11.98
C ASP A 128 -3.11 -9.71 -11.12
N HIS A 129 -1.88 -9.52 -11.61
CA HIS A 129 -0.88 -8.71 -10.92
C HIS A 129 -1.27 -7.23 -10.83
N LEU A 130 -1.87 -6.64 -11.87
CA LEU A 130 -2.40 -5.26 -11.82
C LEU A 130 -3.48 -5.12 -10.74
N LYS A 131 -4.42 -6.06 -10.70
CA LYS A 131 -5.50 -6.09 -9.71
C LYS A 131 -4.95 -6.24 -8.29
N GLN A 132 -4.00 -7.15 -8.10
CA GLN A 132 -3.31 -7.33 -6.82
C GLN A 132 -2.56 -6.06 -6.41
N PHE A 133 -1.90 -5.37 -7.35
CA PHE A 133 -1.22 -4.10 -7.08
C PHE A 133 -2.21 -3.05 -6.59
N ARG A 134 -3.33 -2.87 -7.29
CA ARG A 134 -4.37 -1.89 -6.91
C ARG A 134 -4.89 -2.14 -5.50
N ILE A 135 -5.27 -3.39 -5.20
CA ILE A 135 -5.75 -3.81 -3.87
C ILE A 135 -4.68 -3.56 -2.82
N GLY A 136 -3.45 -4.01 -3.07
CA GLY A 136 -2.33 -3.87 -2.14
C GLY A 136 -1.99 -2.41 -1.86
N ASN A 137 -2.00 -1.55 -2.88
CA ASN A 137 -1.75 -0.12 -2.71
C ASN A 137 -2.85 0.56 -1.89
N THR A 138 -4.13 0.20 -2.09
CA THR A 138 -5.24 0.67 -1.24
C THR A 138 -5.05 0.24 0.22
N LEU A 139 -4.63 -1.00 0.48
CA LEU A 139 -4.35 -1.47 1.83
C LEU A 139 -3.19 -0.70 2.47
N LEU A 140 -2.11 -0.45 1.73
CA LEU A 140 -0.99 0.37 2.23
C LEU A 140 -1.43 1.79 2.59
N LYS A 141 -2.26 2.43 1.77
CA LYS A 141 -2.80 3.77 2.10
C LYS A 141 -3.59 3.77 3.42
N ARG A 142 -4.40 2.74 3.67
CA ARG A 142 -5.12 2.61 4.96
C ARG A 142 -4.18 2.40 6.14
N MET A 143 -3.13 1.60 5.97
CA MET A 143 -2.09 1.40 6.99
C MET A 143 -1.35 2.70 7.27
N TRP A 144 -1.08 3.48 6.22
CA TRP A 144 -0.45 4.79 6.30
C TRP A 144 -1.29 5.77 7.12
N ASP A 145 -2.60 5.85 6.85
CA ASP A 145 -3.51 6.70 7.61
C ASP A 145 -3.55 6.29 9.10
N SER A 146 -3.54 5.00 9.39
CA SER A 146 -3.49 4.51 10.78
C SER A 146 -2.18 4.91 11.48
N LEU A 147 -1.04 4.87 10.79
CA LEU A 147 0.24 5.29 11.36
C LEU A 147 0.32 6.82 11.52
N LEU A 148 -0.25 7.59 10.60
CA LEU A 148 -0.41 9.04 10.75
C LEU A 148 -1.23 9.38 12.00
N ALA A 149 -2.29 8.64 12.28
CA ALA A 149 -3.09 8.82 13.49
C ALA A 149 -2.26 8.56 14.76
N CYS A 150 -1.44 7.49 14.77
CA CYS A 150 -0.50 7.24 15.86
C CYS A 150 0.48 8.41 16.01
N SER A 151 1.10 8.88 14.92
CA SER A 151 2.05 10.00 14.94
C SER A 151 1.44 11.26 15.56
N ARG A 152 0.19 11.61 15.19
CA ARG A 152 -0.54 12.75 15.77
C ARG A 152 -0.75 12.60 17.27
N ARG A 153 -1.16 11.41 17.73
CA ARG A 153 -1.29 11.10 19.17
C ARG A 153 0.06 11.17 19.88
N GLY A 154 1.13 10.72 19.24
CA GLY A 154 2.48 10.74 19.80
C GLY A 154 2.95 12.17 20.06
N HIS A 155 2.77 13.06 19.08
CA HIS A 155 3.05 14.48 19.24
C HIS A 155 2.25 15.13 20.37
N LEU A 156 0.97 14.75 20.54
CA LEU A 156 0.14 15.25 21.63
C LEU A 156 0.70 14.82 22.99
N TYR A 157 0.97 13.54 23.19
CA TYR A 157 1.51 13.04 24.47
C TYR A 157 2.88 13.64 24.79
N LEU A 158 3.77 13.74 23.80
CA LEU A 158 5.08 14.37 23.99
C LEU A 158 4.96 15.85 24.37
N ARG A 159 3.96 16.57 23.84
CA ARG A 159 3.67 17.95 24.25
C ARG A 159 3.19 18.01 25.70
N MET A 160 2.28 17.11 26.10
CA MET A 160 1.75 17.05 27.47
C MET A 160 2.86 16.79 28.49
N ALA A 161 3.77 15.83 28.22
CA ALA A 161 4.88 15.56 29.12
C ALA A 161 5.82 16.75 29.28
N ARG A 162 6.09 17.53 28.21
CA ARG A 162 6.89 18.76 28.32
C ARG A 162 6.24 19.81 29.21
N SER A 163 4.91 19.89 29.23
CA SER A 163 4.17 20.82 30.09
C SER A 163 4.07 20.36 31.55
N GLN A 164 4.50 19.15 31.87
CA GLN A 164 4.52 18.61 33.24
C GLN A 164 5.89 18.75 33.91
N VAL A 165 6.94 19.12 33.18
CA VAL A 165 8.27 19.40 33.74
C VAL A 165 8.24 20.83 34.32
N PRO A 166 8.45 21.01 35.64
CA PRO A 166 8.50 22.32 36.30
C PRO A 166 9.62 23.23 35.78
#